data_AF-A0AAD0YBS2-F1
#
_entry.id   AF-A0AAD0YBS2-F1
#
_cell.length_a   1.000
_cell.length_b   1.000
_cell.length_c   1.000
_cell.angle_alpha   90.00
_cell.angle_beta   90.00
_cell.angle_gamma   90.00
#
_symmetry.space_group_name_H-M   'P 1'
#
loop_
_entity.id
_entity.type
_entity.pdbx_description
1 polymer ?
#
loop_
_entity_poly.entity_id
_entity_poly.type
_entity_poly.pdbx_seq_one_letter_code
_entity_poly.pdbx_strand_id
1 'polypeptide(L)'
;MLRLSTENSPSNKEITPWQLGVEWLSGKGPRHRDFTNGDLMTEMLRKHSHVQKTRDIILSKMALGQRSLVGSNSYKLGGIKGVGLYLKDYSTLLTGGLTGNLAVTYLRSYNLEYIAAAYNNTVVVLFSVENSSTMQSASRPPILGYLPIWQQTAGKRINEKFKTGWGSKTTQSFNWTETLYIK
;
A
#
# COMPACT_ATOMS: atom_id res chain seq x y z
N MET A 1 17.25 -32.72 -13.39
CA MET A 1 16.00 -32.12 -13.89
C MET A 1 15.09 -31.88 -12.69
N LEU A 2 15.18 -30.70 -12.09
CA LEU A 2 14.42 -30.36 -10.86
C LEU A 2 13.00 -29.95 -11.25
N ARG A 3 12.01 -30.75 -10.83
CA ARG A 3 10.59 -30.39 -10.86
C ARG A 3 10.39 -29.18 -9.96
N LEU A 4 10.12 -28.01 -10.54
CA LEU A 4 9.67 -26.84 -9.79
C LEU A 4 8.20 -27.07 -9.44
N SER A 5 7.95 -27.52 -8.21
CA SER A 5 6.61 -27.65 -7.66
C SER A 5 5.93 -26.28 -7.57
N THR A 6 4.64 -26.26 -7.85
CA THR A 6 3.72 -25.14 -7.67
C THR A 6 3.38 -24.93 -6.18
N GLU A 7 4.37 -24.95 -5.28
CA GLU A 7 4.15 -25.02 -3.83
C GLU A 7 4.53 -23.73 -3.09
N ASN A 8 3.56 -23.23 -2.33
CA ASN A 8 3.66 -22.27 -1.20
C ASN A 8 4.10 -20.84 -1.53
N SER A 9 3.21 -20.09 -2.22
CA SER A 9 3.24 -18.63 -2.04
C SER A 9 2.94 -18.31 -0.57
N PRO A 10 3.69 -17.41 0.09
CA PRO A 10 3.48 -17.11 1.51
C PRO A 10 2.06 -16.60 1.76
N SER A 11 1.48 -17.00 2.90
CA SER A 11 0.16 -16.58 3.35
C SER A 11 0.12 -15.06 3.57
N ASN A 12 -1.04 -14.44 3.36
CA ASN A 12 -1.24 -13.01 3.65
C ASN A 12 -0.98 -12.68 5.13
N LYS A 13 -1.14 -13.66 6.03
CA LYS A 13 -0.91 -13.49 7.46
C LYS A 13 0.53 -13.07 7.80
N GLU A 14 1.51 -13.61 7.06
CA GLU A 14 2.93 -13.53 7.44
C GLU A 14 3.82 -12.93 6.34
N ILE A 15 3.28 -12.72 5.13
CA ILE A 15 4.06 -12.20 4.02
C ILE A 15 4.66 -10.83 4.36
N THR A 16 5.98 -10.75 4.24
CA THR A 16 6.72 -9.51 4.46
C THR A 16 6.66 -8.62 3.22
N PRO A 17 6.85 -7.29 3.39
CA PRO A 17 7.00 -6.39 2.24
C PRO A 17 8.10 -6.81 1.26
N TRP A 18 9.18 -7.42 1.77
CA TRP A 18 10.27 -7.98 0.97
C TRP A 18 9.78 -9.10 0.05
N GLN A 19 9.09 -10.09 0.61
CA GLN A 19 8.53 -11.20 -0.16
C GLN A 19 7.51 -10.71 -1.20
N LEU A 20 6.69 -9.73 -0.86
CA LEU A 20 5.76 -9.10 -1.81
C LEU A 20 6.49 -8.39 -2.97
N GLY A 21 7.64 -7.76 -2.68
CA GLY A 21 8.55 -7.21 -3.69
C GLY A 21 9.17 -8.29 -4.58
N VAL A 22 9.57 -9.42 -4.02
CA VAL A 22 10.10 -10.57 -4.76
C VAL A 22 9.03 -11.20 -5.67
N GLU A 23 7.79 -11.33 -5.22
CA GLU A 23 6.66 -11.78 -6.06
C GLU A 23 6.45 -10.85 -7.26
N TRP A 24 6.50 -9.54 -7.01
CA TRP A 24 6.38 -8.55 -8.07
C TRP A 24 7.52 -8.63 -9.09
N LEU A 25 8.77 -8.71 -8.63
CA LEU A 25 9.98 -8.79 -9.47
C LEU A 25 10.07 -10.10 -10.26
N SER A 26 9.82 -11.23 -9.60
CA SER A 26 9.91 -12.54 -10.24
C SER A 26 8.74 -12.81 -11.18
N GLY A 27 7.62 -12.09 -11.02
CA GLY A 27 6.37 -12.37 -11.70
C GLY A 27 5.69 -13.65 -11.22
N LYS A 28 6.18 -14.26 -10.15
CA LYS A 28 5.64 -15.49 -9.54
C LYS A 28 4.76 -15.14 -8.33
N GLY A 29 3.78 -16.00 -8.06
CA GLY A 29 2.84 -15.82 -6.96
C GLY A 29 1.59 -15.01 -7.35
N PRO A 30 0.71 -14.71 -6.39
CA PRO A 30 -0.55 -14.00 -6.64
C PRO A 30 -0.33 -12.61 -7.23
N ARG A 31 -1.15 -12.24 -8.22
CA ARG A 31 -1.18 -10.86 -8.76
C ARG A 31 -2.11 -9.94 -7.99
N HIS A 32 -2.91 -10.52 -7.10
CA HIS A 32 -3.79 -9.83 -6.17
C HIS A 32 -3.63 -10.43 -4.77
N ARG A 33 -3.64 -9.59 -3.74
CA ARG A 33 -3.67 -10.02 -2.33
C ARG A 33 -4.60 -9.12 -1.52
N ASP A 34 -5.43 -9.76 -0.69
CA ASP A 34 -6.30 -9.10 0.28
C ASP A 34 -5.73 -9.22 1.68
N PHE A 35 -5.49 -8.07 2.30
CA PHE A 35 -4.98 -7.95 3.66
C PHE A 35 -6.08 -7.46 4.60
N THR A 36 -6.18 -8.10 5.75
CA THR A 36 -7.22 -7.88 6.77
C THR A 36 -6.62 -7.74 8.17
N ASN A 37 -7.45 -7.57 9.19
CA ASN A 37 -6.99 -7.54 10.59
C ASN A 37 -6.08 -8.74 10.92
N GLY A 38 -4.96 -8.46 11.59
CA GLY A 38 -3.98 -9.47 12.00
C GLY A 38 -3.04 -9.95 10.90
N ASP A 39 -3.21 -9.53 9.65
CA ASP A 39 -2.18 -9.75 8.62
C ASP A 39 -1.00 -8.79 8.84
N LEU A 40 0.23 -9.30 8.71
CA LEU A 40 1.45 -8.53 8.96
C LEU A 40 1.45 -7.18 8.24
N MET A 41 1.11 -7.17 6.96
CA MET A 41 1.07 -5.96 6.13
C MET A 41 0.04 -4.94 6.66
N THR A 42 -1.15 -5.40 7.07
CA THR A 42 -2.18 -4.54 7.68
C THR A 42 -1.69 -3.95 9.00
N GLU A 43 -1.11 -4.76 9.88
CA GLU A 43 -0.62 -4.30 11.18
C GLU A 43 0.55 -3.32 11.04
N MET A 44 1.39 -3.48 10.01
CA MET A 44 2.41 -2.50 9.63
C MET A 44 1.80 -1.19 9.13
N LEU A 45 0.76 -1.25 8.28
CA LEU A 45 0.07 -0.06 7.78
C LEU A 45 -0.64 0.69 8.90
N ARG A 46 -1.31 -0.02 9.83
CA ARG A 46 -2.02 0.55 10.98
C ARG A 46 -1.13 1.41 11.88
N LYS A 47 0.17 1.11 11.94
CA LYS A 47 1.17 1.86 12.72
C LYS A 47 1.69 3.11 11.99
N HIS A 48 1.29 3.33 10.74
CA HIS A 48 1.77 4.47 9.97
C HIS A 48 1.19 5.79 10.50
N SER A 49 2.02 6.83 10.59
CA SER A 49 1.63 8.13 11.18
C SER A 49 0.49 8.81 10.43
N HIS A 50 0.35 8.58 9.12
CA HIS A 50 -0.80 9.05 8.36
C HIS A 50 -2.11 8.39 8.80
N VAL A 51 -2.10 7.09 9.09
CA VAL A 51 -3.29 6.40 9.62
C VAL A 51 -3.64 6.97 10.99
N GLN A 52 -2.64 7.22 11.85
CA GLN A 52 -2.87 7.88 13.14
C GLN A 52 -3.52 9.27 12.97
N LYS A 53 -3.00 10.11 12.09
CA LYS A 53 -3.61 11.42 11.79
C LYS A 53 -5.05 11.30 11.31
N THR A 54 -5.37 10.28 10.52
CA THR A 54 -6.75 10.00 10.08
C THR A 54 -7.65 9.62 11.26
N ARG A 55 -7.17 8.78 12.20
CA ARG A 55 -7.90 8.48 13.44
C ARG A 55 -8.19 9.76 14.23
N ASP A 56 -7.20 10.64 14.37
CA ASP A 56 -7.35 11.90 15.09
C ASP A 56 -8.43 12.79 14.43
N ILE A 57 -8.44 12.89 13.09
CA ILE A 57 -9.47 13.62 12.34
C ILE A 57 -10.87 13.02 12.59
N ILE A 58 -11.00 11.69 12.56
CA ILE A 58 -12.26 11.00 12.82
C ILE A 58 -12.74 11.30 14.24
N LEU A 59 -11.88 11.13 15.25
CA LEU A 59 -12.22 11.37 16.64
C LEU A 59 -12.62 12.81 16.91
N SER A 60 -11.90 13.79 16.35
CA SER A 60 -12.26 15.21 16.48
C SER A 60 -13.64 15.49 15.90
N LYS A 61 -13.98 14.90 14.75
CA LYS A 61 -15.30 15.08 14.13
C LYS A 61 -16.42 14.41 14.92
N MET A 62 -16.19 13.21 15.45
CA MET A 62 -17.16 12.50 16.28
C MET A 62 -17.40 13.22 17.62
N ALA A 63 -16.34 13.78 18.23
CA ALA A 63 -16.44 14.58 19.45
C ALA A 63 -17.29 15.85 19.28
N LEU A 64 -17.38 16.40 18.06
CA LEU A 64 -18.27 17.50 17.72
C LEU A 64 -19.74 17.08 17.52
N GLY A 65 -20.10 15.82 17.82
CA GLY A 65 -21.47 15.32 17.80
C GLY A 65 -21.87 14.58 16.52
N GLN A 66 -20.94 14.33 15.59
CA GLN A 66 -21.23 13.46 14.44
C GLN A 66 -21.46 12.02 14.91
N ARG A 67 -22.50 11.35 14.37
CA ARG A 67 -22.82 9.95 14.68
C ARG A 67 -22.27 8.95 13.66
N SER A 68 -22.07 9.41 12.42
CA SER A 68 -21.53 8.62 11.33
C SER A 68 -20.71 9.50 10.40
N LEU A 69 -19.63 8.97 9.84
CA LEU A 69 -18.76 9.68 8.93
C LEU A 69 -18.27 8.72 7.83
N VAL A 70 -18.36 9.17 6.58
CA VAL A 70 -17.71 8.55 5.44
C VAL A 70 -16.71 9.55 4.90
N GLY A 71 -15.49 9.12 4.62
CA GLY A 71 -14.47 10.02 4.10
C GLY A 71 -13.24 9.31 3.60
N SER A 72 -12.29 10.13 3.15
CA SER A 72 -10.99 9.66 2.72
C SER A 72 -9.89 10.62 3.14
N ASN A 73 -8.67 10.11 3.26
CA ASN A 73 -7.47 10.89 3.49
C ASN A 73 -6.35 10.31 2.63
N SER A 74 -5.82 11.08 1.69
CA SER A 74 -4.82 10.57 0.75
C SER A 74 -3.40 10.81 1.25
N TYR A 75 -2.61 9.74 1.31
CA TYR A 75 -1.17 9.82 1.52
C TYR A 75 -0.46 10.00 0.17
N LYS A 76 0.32 11.08 0.02
CA LYS A 76 1.08 11.37 -1.19
C LYS A 76 2.58 11.38 -0.89
N LEU A 77 3.33 10.50 -1.55
CA LEU A 77 4.80 10.49 -1.54
C LEU A 77 5.43 11.46 -2.57
N GLY A 78 4.60 12.22 -3.30
CA GLY A 78 5.06 13.17 -4.31
C GLY A 78 5.80 14.36 -3.69
N GLY A 79 7.13 14.33 -3.73
CA GLY A 79 8.03 15.41 -3.35
C GLY A 79 9.50 15.02 -3.60
N ILE A 80 10.40 16.01 -3.64
CA ILE A 80 11.83 15.90 -4.03
C ILE A 80 12.61 14.83 -3.21
N LYS A 81 12.03 14.31 -2.12
CA LYS A 81 12.63 13.30 -1.24
C LYS A 81 12.32 11.83 -1.60
N GLY A 82 11.50 11.55 -2.62
CA GLY A 82 10.85 10.22 -2.74
C GLY A 82 11.12 9.37 -3.99
N VAL A 83 11.95 9.78 -4.95
CA VAL A 83 11.98 9.10 -6.28
C VAL A 83 13.39 8.94 -6.87
N GLY A 84 14.44 8.96 -6.03
CA GLY A 84 15.82 8.73 -6.48
C GLY A 84 16.39 7.35 -6.14
N LEU A 85 15.68 6.53 -5.37
CA LEU A 85 16.27 5.33 -4.81
C LEU A 85 15.78 4.02 -5.41
N TYR A 86 14.74 3.89 -6.24
CA TYR A 86 14.17 2.56 -6.53
C TYR A 86 15.12 1.48 -7.12
N LEU A 87 16.06 1.80 -8.01
CA LEU A 87 17.08 0.81 -8.46
C LEU A 87 18.16 0.54 -7.40
N LYS A 88 18.42 1.52 -6.53
CA LYS A 88 19.31 1.41 -5.36
C LYS A 88 18.58 0.86 -4.12
N ASP A 89 17.25 0.88 -4.12
CA ASP A 89 16.36 0.37 -3.09
C ASP A 89 15.99 -1.07 -3.39
N TYR A 90 16.01 -1.48 -4.65
CA TYR A 90 16.15 -2.89 -5.00
C TYR A 90 17.45 -3.49 -4.47
N SER A 91 18.50 -2.68 -4.23
CA SER A 91 19.64 -3.13 -3.42
C SER A 91 19.37 -3.09 -1.91
N THR A 92 18.48 -2.24 -1.39
CA THR A 92 17.99 -2.28 0.01
C THR A 92 17.12 -3.51 0.32
N LEU A 93 16.38 -3.93 -0.71
CA LEU A 93 15.66 -5.19 -0.85
C LEU A 93 16.72 -6.34 -0.79
N LEU A 94 17.83 -6.27 -1.54
CA LEU A 94 18.98 -7.18 -1.38
C LEU A 94 19.72 -7.08 -0.01
N THR A 95 19.59 -5.98 0.76
CA THR A 95 20.22 -5.83 2.10
C THR A 95 19.28 -6.10 3.28
N GLY A 96 18.06 -6.60 3.07
CA GLY A 96 17.22 -7.13 4.15
C GLY A 96 16.51 -6.10 5.03
N GLY A 97 16.23 -4.88 4.55
CA GLY A 97 15.25 -4.01 5.20
C GLY A 97 15.75 -3.09 6.32
N LEU A 98 16.99 -2.59 6.24
CA LEU A 98 17.60 -1.72 7.26
C LEU A 98 17.00 -0.29 7.39
N THR A 99 15.97 0.09 6.62
CA THR A 99 15.38 1.45 6.68
C THR A 99 13.84 1.50 6.51
N GLY A 100 13.13 1.93 7.56
CA GLY A 100 11.73 2.42 7.49
C GLY A 100 10.60 1.37 7.38
N ASN A 101 9.33 1.84 7.43
CA ASN A 101 8.14 0.99 7.30
C ASN A 101 7.97 0.52 5.84
N LEU A 102 8.49 -0.66 5.53
CA LEU A 102 8.53 -1.23 4.18
C LEU A 102 7.16 -1.48 3.55
N ALA A 103 6.08 -1.62 4.34
CA ALA A 103 4.73 -1.76 3.79
C ALA A 103 4.29 -0.49 3.03
N VAL A 104 4.69 0.68 3.50
CA VAL A 104 4.41 1.97 2.85
C VAL A 104 5.35 2.20 1.66
N THR A 105 6.57 1.66 1.70
CA THR A 105 7.45 1.62 0.51
C THR A 105 6.78 0.89 -0.64
N TYR A 106 6.07 -0.22 -0.35
CA TYR A 106 5.34 -0.97 -1.36
C TYR A 106 4.03 -0.26 -1.79
N LEU A 107 3.22 0.21 -0.84
CA LEU A 107 1.96 0.92 -1.13
C LEU A 107 2.16 2.28 -1.81
N ARG A 108 3.32 2.91 -1.60
CA ARG A 108 3.65 4.25 -2.09
C ARG A 108 2.60 5.30 -1.67
N SER A 109 2.12 6.11 -2.61
CA SER A 109 0.95 6.97 -2.39
C SER A 109 -0.30 6.11 -2.42
N TYR A 110 -1.20 6.29 -1.44
CA TYR A 110 -2.46 5.57 -1.36
C TYR A 110 -3.57 6.48 -0.86
N ASN A 111 -4.81 6.14 -1.21
CA ASN A 111 -5.99 6.75 -0.62
C ASN A 111 -6.45 5.87 0.55
N LEU A 112 -6.60 6.47 1.74
CA LEU A 112 -7.19 5.78 2.89
C LEU A 112 -8.65 6.18 3.00
N GLU A 113 -9.53 5.26 2.67
CA GLU A 113 -10.97 5.43 2.80
C GLU A 113 -11.43 4.91 4.15
N TYR A 114 -12.48 5.50 4.69
CA TYR A 114 -13.03 5.07 5.96
C TYR A 114 -14.53 5.31 6.07
N ILE A 115 -15.17 4.40 6.82
CA ILE A 115 -16.54 4.50 7.29
C ILE A 115 -16.48 4.37 8.81
N ALA A 116 -16.99 5.37 9.53
CA ALA A 116 -16.96 5.42 10.98
C ALA A 116 -18.37 5.60 11.54
N ALA A 117 -18.70 4.87 12.60
CA ALA A 117 -19.96 4.96 13.32
C ALA A 117 -19.71 5.01 14.82
N ALA A 118 -20.34 5.97 15.50
CA ALA A 118 -20.26 6.14 16.94
C ALA A 118 -21.28 5.26 17.67
N TYR A 119 -20.82 4.61 18.74
CA TYR A 119 -21.62 3.81 19.67
C TYR A 119 -21.18 4.18 21.09
N ASN A 120 -22.03 4.93 21.81
CA ASN A 120 -21.70 5.48 23.12
C ASN A 120 -20.36 6.24 23.09
N ASN A 121 -19.37 5.79 23.88
CA ASN A 121 -18.03 6.40 23.97
C ASN A 121 -17.00 5.77 23.03
N THR A 122 -17.46 4.96 22.07
CA THR A 122 -16.60 4.27 21.10
C THR A 122 -16.98 4.65 19.67
N VAL A 123 -16.01 4.55 18.76
CA VAL A 123 -16.22 4.73 17.33
C VAL A 123 -15.67 3.49 16.63
N VAL A 124 -16.53 2.75 15.95
CA VAL A 124 -16.11 1.64 15.09
C VAL A 124 -15.80 2.21 13.71
N VAL A 125 -14.59 1.94 13.22
CA VAL A 125 -14.11 2.44 11.94
C VAL A 125 -13.69 1.27 11.06
N LEU A 126 -14.27 1.19 9.87
CA LEU A 126 -13.79 0.35 8.78
C LEU A 126 -12.89 1.20 7.90
N PHE A 127 -11.63 0.80 7.74
CA PHE A 127 -10.68 1.40 6.82
C PHE A 127 -10.51 0.54 5.58
N SER A 128 -10.37 1.18 4.42
CA SER A 128 -10.06 0.55 3.14
C SER A 128 -8.93 1.27 2.42
N VAL A 129 -8.03 0.48 1.81
CA VAL A 129 -7.02 0.96 0.86
C VAL A 129 -6.97 0.00 -0.31
N GLU A 130 -7.15 0.55 -1.52
CA GLU A 130 -6.79 -0.14 -2.75
C GLU A 130 -5.50 0.44 -3.33
N ASN A 131 -4.60 -0.45 -3.76
CA ASN A 131 -3.37 -0.07 -4.40
C ASN A 131 -3.08 -0.89 -5.65
N SER A 132 -2.39 -0.27 -6.61
CA SER A 132 -1.80 -0.99 -7.73
C SER A 132 -0.35 -0.60 -7.95
N SER A 133 0.48 -1.62 -8.08
CA SER A 133 1.90 -1.50 -8.41
C SER A 133 2.14 -1.94 -9.85
N THR A 134 2.82 -1.08 -10.62
CA THR A 134 3.15 -1.30 -12.04
C THR A 134 4.58 -0.89 -12.34
N MET A 135 5.19 -1.44 -13.40
CA MET A 135 6.57 -1.07 -13.78
C MET A 135 6.69 0.41 -14.06
N GLN A 136 5.69 0.98 -14.75
CA GLN A 136 5.58 2.42 -14.95
C GLN A 136 5.75 3.17 -13.64
N SER A 137 5.00 2.78 -12.62
CA SER A 137 5.01 3.48 -11.35
C SER A 137 6.38 3.37 -10.68
N ALA A 138 7.05 2.22 -10.80
CA ALA A 138 8.37 1.96 -10.23
C ALA A 138 9.49 2.72 -10.94
N SER A 139 9.39 2.90 -12.27
CA SER A 139 10.42 3.54 -13.10
C SER A 139 10.13 5.01 -13.42
N ARG A 140 9.06 5.59 -12.87
CA ARG A 140 8.64 6.96 -13.21
C ARG A 140 9.66 7.99 -12.71
N PRO A 141 10.03 9.00 -13.52
CA PRO A 141 10.88 10.10 -13.05
C PRO A 141 10.18 10.90 -11.93
N PRO A 142 10.94 11.49 -10.98
CA PRO A 142 10.39 12.42 -10.00
C PRO A 142 9.61 13.55 -10.68
N ILE A 143 8.47 13.96 -10.10
CA ILE A 143 7.60 15.04 -10.59
C ILE A 143 6.96 14.73 -11.97
N LEU A 144 7.77 14.60 -13.03
CA LEU A 144 7.33 14.33 -14.41
C LEU A 144 6.52 13.03 -14.51
N GLY A 145 6.93 11.98 -13.80
CA GLY A 145 6.25 10.69 -13.78
C GLY A 145 4.82 10.72 -13.21
N TYR A 146 4.44 11.82 -12.55
CA TYR A 146 3.09 12.04 -12.04
C TYR A 146 2.21 12.83 -13.01
N LEU A 147 2.79 13.41 -14.06
CA LEU A 147 2.03 14.18 -15.05
C LEU A 147 1.21 13.25 -15.96
N PRO A 148 -0.04 13.61 -16.31
CA PRO A 148 -0.88 12.80 -17.19
C PRO A 148 -0.20 12.47 -18.53
N ILE A 149 0.50 13.44 -19.12
CA ILE A 149 1.17 13.25 -20.41
C ILE A 149 2.24 12.15 -20.35
N TRP A 150 3.03 12.10 -19.28
CA TRP A 150 4.03 11.05 -19.11
C TRP A 150 3.33 9.69 -18.92
N GLN A 151 2.28 9.64 -18.10
CA GLN A 151 1.54 8.40 -17.81
C GLN A 151 0.89 7.82 -19.06
N GLN A 152 0.38 8.67 -19.94
CA GLN A 152 -0.30 8.28 -21.18
C GLN A 152 0.66 7.97 -22.34
N THR A 153 1.95 8.34 -22.24
CA THR A 153 2.94 8.14 -23.31
C THR A 153 4.02 7.13 -22.92
N ALA A 154 5.19 7.59 -22.44
CA ALA A 154 6.32 6.74 -22.06
C ALA A 154 5.90 5.72 -20.99
N GLY A 155 5.07 6.14 -20.02
CA GLY A 155 4.53 5.27 -19.00
C GLY A 155 3.69 4.12 -19.52
N LYS A 156 2.77 4.44 -20.43
CA LYS A 156 1.91 3.45 -21.08
C LYS A 156 2.76 2.40 -21.80
N ARG A 157 3.75 2.82 -22.59
CA ARG A 157 4.69 1.92 -23.30
C ARG A 157 5.47 1.01 -22.34
N ILE A 158 5.90 1.54 -21.20
CA ILE A 158 6.56 0.73 -20.16
C ILE A 158 5.60 -0.34 -19.65
N ASN A 159 4.37 0.01 -19.26
CA ASN A 159 3.39 -0.97 -18.79
C ASN A 159 3.00 -2.00 -19.85
N GLU A 160 2.92 -1.61 -21.12
CA GLU A 160 2.67 -2.55 -22.23
C GLU A 160 3.79 -3.58 -22.37
N LYS A 161 5.06 -3.14 -22.28
CA LYS A 161 6.23 -4.03 -22.31
C LYS A 161 6.24 -5.00 -21.13
N PHE A 162 5.78 -4.57 -19.97
CA PHE A 162 5.72 -5.36 -18.74
C PHE A 162 4.29 -5.81 -18.42
N LYS A 163 3.47 -6.11 -19.42
CA LYS A 163 2.06 -6.48 -19.19
C LYS A 163 1.91 -7.81 -18.43
N THR A 164 2.88 -8.71 -18.56
CA THR A 164 2.89 -10.03 -17.91
C THR A 164 4.26 -10.36 -17.32
N GLY A 165 4.31 -11.30 -16.37
CA GLY A 165 5.54 -11.74 -15.72
C GLY A 165 6.10 -10.71 -14.73
N TRP A 166 7.43 -10.66 -14.64
CA TRP A 166 8.19 -9.65 -13.89
C TRP A 166 7.54 -8.27 -14.04
N GLY A 167 7.44 -7.52 -12.95
CA GLY A 167 7.13 -6.09 -13.02
C GLY A 167 5.72 -5.74 -13.52
N SER A 168 4.91 -6.75 -13.84
CA SER A 168 3.55 -6.54 -14.31
C SER A 168 2.65 -6.00 -13.22
N LYS A 169 1.42 -5.66 -13.56
CA LYS A 169 0.48 -5.12 -12.59
C LYS A 169 0.27 -6.12 -11.44
N THR A 170 0.40 -5.65 -10.21
CA THR A 170 -0.20 -6.28 -9.04
C THR A 170 -1.16 -5.31 -8.38
N THR A 171 -2.10 -5.86 -7.62
CA THR A 171 -3.04 -5.10 -6.82
C THR A 171 -3.10 -5.64 -5.41
N GLN A 172 -3.41 -4.76 -4.47
CA GLN A 172 -3.60 -5.12 -3.08
C GLN A 172 -4.81 -4.38 -2.52
N SER A 173 -5.57 -5.07 -1.69
CA SER A 173 -6.63 -4.50 -0.88
C SER A 173 -6.23 -4.60 0.59
N PHE A 174 -6.45 -3.55 1.37
CA PHE A 174 -6.32 -3.57 2.81
C PHE A 174 -7.65 -3.16 3.41
N ASN A 175 -8.31 -4.08 4.11
CA ASN A 175 -9.60 -3.83 4.73
C ASN A 175 -9.53 -4.23 6.19
N TRP A 176 -9.63 -3.27 7.11
CA TRP A 176 -9.54 -3.58 8.54
C TRP A 176 -10.46 -2.71 9.37
N THR A 177 -10.92 -3.28 10.48
CA THR A 177 -11.78 -2.61 11.44
C THR A 177 -11.00 -2.24 12.69
N GLU A 178 -11.29 -1.07 13.25
CA GLU A 178 -10.77 -0.59 14.52
C GLU A 178 -11.87 -0.04 15.41
N THR A 179 -11.69 -0.18 16.73
CA THR A 179 -12.49 0.54 17.73
C THR A 179 -11.63 1.66 18.30
N LEU A 180 -12.07 2.90 18.11
CA LEU A 180 -11.48 4.09 18.69
C LEU A 180 -12.32 4.56 19.88
N TYR A 181 -11.71 5.32 20.78
CA TYR A 181 -12.37 5.82 21.98
C TYR A 181 -12.42 7.35 21.93
N ILE A 182 -13.61 7.90 22.15
CA ILE A 182 -13.79 9.35 22.33
C ILE A 182 -13.23 9.67 23.71
N LYS A 183 -12.30 10.63 23.75
CA LYS A 183 -11.72 11.10 25.02
C LYS A 183 -12.68 12.04 25.74
#